data_AF-A0A174Q2S1-F1
#
_entry.id   AF-A0A174Q2S1-F1
#
_cell.length_a   1.000
_cell.length_b   1.000
_cell.length_c   1.000
_cell.angle_alpha   90.00
_cell.angle_beta   90.00
_cell.angle_gamma   90.00
#
_symmetry.space_group_name_H-M   'P 1'
#
loop_
_entity.id
_entity.type
_entity.pdbx_description
1 polymer ?
#
loop_
_entity_poly.entity_id
_entity_poly.type
_entity_poly.pdbx_seq_one_letter_code
_entity_poly.pdbx_strand_id
1 'polypeptide(L)' 'MRPVSFRVEGLTDGDGLPIPEARKPQMPFRLRLPVQAPPLSLLRRKAVGL' A
#
# COMPACT_ATOMS: atom_id res chain seq x y z
N MET A 1 16.96 4.38 -4.56
CA MET A 1 15.83 4.00 -5.45
C MET A 1 15.01 5.24 -5.79
N ARG A 2 14.40 5.30 -6.97
CA ARG A 2 13.45 6.38 -7.31
C ARG A 2 12.03 5.98 -6.86
N PRO A 3 11.19 6.92 -6.38
CA PRO A 3 9.79 6.61 -6.07
C PRO A 3 9.04 6.11 -7.31
N VAL A 4 8.21 5.08 -7.13
CA VAL A 4 7.34 4.54 -8.19
C VAL A 4 5.90 4.90 -7.86
N SER A 5 5.20 5.56 -8.80
CA SER A 5 3.78 5.85 -8.67
C SER A 5 2.96 4.74 -9.32
N PHE A 6 1.91 4.27 -8.64
CA PHE A 6 1.00 3.25 -9.16
C PHE A 6 -0.40 3.42 -8.56
N ARG A 7 -1.39 2.76 -9.16
CA ARG A 7 -2.75 2.65 -8.62
C ARG A 7 -2.89 1.33 -7.87
N VAL A 8 -3.57 1.37 -6.73
CA VAL A 8 -3.86 0.17 -5.94
C VAL A 8 -5.12 -0.49 -6.51
N GLU A 9 -5.04 -1.78 -6.86
CA GLU A 9 -6.17 -2.54 -7.39
C GLU A 9 -7.05 -3.15 -6.29
N GLY A 10 -6.47 -3.44 -5.13
CA GLY A 10 -7.15 -4.03 -3.99
C GLY A 10 -6.22 -4.19 -2.79
N LEU A 11 -6.82 -4.34 -1.62
CA LEU A 11 -6.12 -4.55 -0.36
C LEU A 11 -6.61 -5.86 0.28
N THR A 12 -5.71 -6.53 0.97
CA THR A 12 -6.07 -7.62 1.89
C THR A 12 -5.51 -7.35 3.27
N ASP A 13 -6.06 -7.99 4.29
CA ASP A 13 -5.48 -7.99 5.63
C ASP A 13 -4.31 -9.00 5.77
N GLY A 14 -3.92 -9.24 7.02
CA GLY A 14 -2.87 -10.21 7.39
C GLY A 14 -3.24 -11.67 7.15
N ASP A 15 -4.53 -12.00 7.05
CA ASP A 15 -5.05 -13.34 6.78
C ASP A 15 -5.36 -13.54 5.29
N GLY A 16 -5.25 -12.48 4.48
CA GLY A 16 -5.49 -12.50 3.05
C GLY A 16 -6.95 -12.24 2.67
N LEU A 17 -7.81 -11.86 3.63
CA LEU A 17 -9.19 -11.50 3.34
C LEU A 17 -9.23 -10.09 2.71
N PRO A 18 -10.09 -9.88 1.70
CA PRO A 18 -10.20 -8.57 1.05
C PRO A 18 -10.72 -7.53 2.05
N ILE A 19 -10.06 -6.37 2.09
CA ILE A 19 -10.51 -5.22 2.87
C ILE A 19 -10.72 -4.01 1.95
N PRO A 20 -11.74 -3.17 2.20
CA PRO A 20 -11.94 -1.97 1.41
C PRO A 20 -10.82 -0.94 1.65
N GLU A 21 -10.21 -0.93 2.84
CA GLU A 21 -9.22 0.07 3.27
C GLU A 21 -8.56 -0.27 4.62
N ALA A 22 -7.34 0.25 4.84
CA ALA A 22 -6.61 0.16 6.12
C ALA A 22 -6.81 1.46 6.95
N ARG A 23 -7.88 1.53 7.75
CA ARG A 23 -8.23 2.74 8.53
C ARG A 23 -7.56 2.86 9.90
N LYS A 24 -7.02 1.78 10.46
CA LYS A 24 -6.48 1.75 11.83
C LYS A 24 -4.95 1.88 11.81
N PRO A 25 -4.34 2.72 12.67
CA PRO A 25 -2.89 2.77 12.80
C PRO A 25 -2.31 1.38 13.08
N GLN A 26 -1.16 1.09 12.46
CA GLN A 26 -0.46 -0.20 12.58
C GLN A 26 -1.25 -1.44 12.13
N MET A 27 -2.42 -1.28 11.48
CA MET A 27 -3.15 -2.40 10.89
C MET A 27 -2.32 -3.02 9.75
N PRO A 28 -2.01 -4.33 9.80
CA PRO A 28 -1.35 -5.00 8.70
C PRO A 28 -2.26 -5.03 7.47
N PHE A 29 -1.70 -4.71 6.32
CA PHE A 29 -2.36 -4.88 5.03
C PHE A 29 -1.35 -5.34 3.98
N ARG A 30 -1.85 -5.98 2.92
CA ARG A 30 -1.08 -6.36 1.74
C ARG A 30 -1.71 -5.77 0.49
N LEU A 31 -0.87 -5.56 -0.51
CA LEU A 31 -1.24 -5.11 -1.85
C LEU A 31 -0.19 -5.58 -2.87
N ARG A 32 -0.51 -5.48 -4.15
CA ARG A 32 0.43 -5.76 -5.23
C ARG A 32 1.28 -4.53 -5.53
N LEU A 33 2.60 -4.67 -5.44
CA LEU A 33 3.54 -3.63 -5.85
C LEU A 33 3.90 -3.82 -7.33
N PRO A 34 4.11 -2.73 -8.10
CA PRO A 34 4.48 -2.82 -9.52
C PRO A 34 5.93 -3.33 -9.72
N VAL A 35 6.75 -3.28 -8.67
CA VAL A 35 8.14 -3.74 -8.64
C VAL A 35 8.44 -4.29 -7.24
N GLN A 36 9.48 -5.11 -7.13
CA GLN A 36 9.99 -5.53 -5.83
C GLN A 36 10.60 -4.33 -5.09
N ALA A 37 10.03 -3.99 -3.93
CA ALA A 37 10.55 -2.95 -3.06
C ALA A 37 11.48 -3.56 -1.99
N PRO A 38 12.61 -2.92 -1.66
CA PRO A 38 13.43 -3.32 -0.52
C PRO A 38 12.62 -3.29 0.80
N PRO A 39 12.98 -4.12 1.80
CA PRO A 39 12.40 -4.02 3.13
C PRO A 39 12.47 -2.59 3.69
N LEU A 40 11.47 -2.22 4.51
CA LEU A 40 11.35 -0.88 5.11
C LEU A 40 11.20 0.28 4.12
N SER A 41 10.85 -0.01 2.86
CA SER A 41 10.41 1.02 1.91
C SER A 41 9.13 1.70 2.39
N LEU A 42 8.97 2.99 2.08
CA LEU A 42 7.81 3.79 2.48
C LEU A 42 6.73 3.84 1.39
N LEU A 43 5.51 3.50 1.76
CA LEU A 43 4.32 3.74 0.93
C LEU A 43 3.67 5.06 1.38
N ARG A 44 3.33 5.92 0.42
CA ARG A 44 2.57 7.15 0.67
C ARG A 44 1.43 7.31 -0.31
N ARG A 45 0.31 7.88 0.14
CA ARG A 45 -0.73 8.36 -0.76
C ARG A 45 -0.17 9.55 -1.53
N LYS A 46 -0.37 9.58 -2.85
CA LYS A 46 -0.11 10.80 -3.63
C LYS A 46 -1.20 11.82 -3.25
N ALA A 47 -0.81 12.89 -2.57
CA ALA A 47 -1.69 14.03 -2.38
C ALA A 47 -1.92 14.67 -3.75
N VAL A 48 -3.18 14.79 -4.15
CA VAL A 48 -3.59 15.78 -5.15
C VAL A 48 -3.93 17.01 -4.31
N GLY A 49 -3.33 18.16 -4.64
CA GLY A 49 -3.24 19.31 -3.75
C GLY A 49 -4.58 19.86 -3.24
N LEU A 50 -4.47 20.61 -2.12
CA LEU A 50 -5.32 21.75 -1.81
C LEU A 50 -5.14 22.84 -2.88
#